data_AF-A0A9Q6EU48-F1
#
_entry.id   AF-A0A9Q6EU48-F1
#
_cell.length_a   1.000
_cell.length_b   1.000
_cell.length_c   1.000
_cell.angle_alpha   90.00
_cell.angle_beta   90.00
_cell.angle_gamma   90.00
#
_symmetry.space_group_name_H-M   'P 1'
#
loop_
_entity.id
_entity.type
_entity.pdbx_description
1 polymer ?
#
loop_
_entity_poly.entity_id
_entity_poly.type
_entity_poly.pdbx_seq_one_letter_code
_entity_poly.pdbx_strand_id
1 'polypeptide(L)'
;RVDAVNAQYLPQAALPAILAPLRDDFHLLPWADKKRLKRLAYKLANLMKSEFMREFDFQYEKTADVEFSTLYAYGFIASKATALNIAIPGWSRYCEEKLEAEEALRAVARLQSEKWWLGKIRRIHDCWREHLMIAAGYVSKVASPYCSDPCFKEWIAQKKANFEYLQAMELEDQDTGERTSLLDKVMGSTSNPKNARAELMVRMRGFEDMAKEMGLVGMFYTLTAPSRYHSSHVKSGKRNDKYRDASPRQTQKYLCKVWARVRAKWGREGIRAFGFRVAEPHHDGTPHWHLLLFLRPEEVEFATAVFRKHALKEDGYEPGAQEHRFTVTPIDEKFGSATGYIAKYISKN
;
A
#
# COMPACT_ATOMS: atom_id res chain seq x y z
N ARG A 1 18.46 3.67 13.51
CA ARG A 1 17.67 3.19 12.34
C ARG A 1 16.86 1.96 12.69
N VAL A 2 17.48 0.81 13.01
CA VAL A 2 16.76 -0.43 13.35
C VAL A 2 15.74 -0.23 14.48
N ASP A 3 16.15 0.39 15.59
CA ASP A 3 15.22 0.64 16.71
C ASP A 3 14.08 1.59 16.36
N ALA A 4 14.39 2.64 15.58
CA ALA A 4 13.41 3.58 15.07
C ALA A 4 12.43 2.94 14.08
N VAL A 5 12.87 1.94 13.32
CA VAL A 5 11.98 1.09 12.50
C VAL A 5 11.12 0.22 13.40
N ASN A 6 11.70 -0.52 14.35
CA ASN A 6 10.94 -1.38 15.26
C ASN A 6 9.84 -0.63 16.00
N ALA A 7 10.13 0.58 16.50
CA ALA A 7 9.16 1.42 17.19
C ALA A 7 7.93 1.79 16.33
N GLN A 8 8.01 1.72 15.01
CA GLN A 8 6.88 2.02 14.10
C GLN A 8 5.91 0.84 13.94
N TYR A 9 6.33 -0.39 14.23
CA TYR A 9 5.53 -1.59 13.99
C TYR A 9 5.13 -2.33 15.27
N LEU A 10 5.93 -2.17 16.34
CA LEU A 10 5.62 -2.78 17.62
C LEU A 10 4.23 -2.35 18.13
N PRO A 11 3.53 -3.25 18.85
CA PRO A 11 2.34 -2.87 19.60
C PRO A 11 2.64 -1.72 20.59
N GLN A 12 1.58 -1.09 21.08
CA GLN A 12 1.69 -0.08 22.13
C GLN A 12 2.41 -0.66 23.37
N ALA A 13 3.24 0.17 24.02
CA ALA A 13 4.10 -0.27 25.11
C ALA A 13 3.33 -0.93 26.28
N ALA A 14 2.14 -0.43 26.58
CA ALA A 14 1.23 -1.02 27.54
C ALA A 14 0.20 -1.91 26.82
N LEU A 15 0.57 -3.18 26.60
CA LEU A 15 -0.37 -4.17 26.08
C LEU A 15 -1.46 -4.47 27.12
N PRO A 16 -2.75 -4.53 26.74
CA PRO A 16 -3.81 -5.04 27.58
C PRO A 16 -3.48 -6.42 28.16
N ALA A 17 -3.91 -6.69 29.38
CA ALA A 17 -3.64 -7.95 30.06
C ALA A 17 -4.01 -9.19 29.22
N ILE A 18 -5.14 -9.13 28.50
CA ILE A 18 -5.61 -10.22 27.64
C ILE A 18 -4.63 -10.51 26.47
N LEU A 19 -3.83 -9.52 26.05
CA LEU A 19 -2.84 -9.64 24.97
C LEU A 19 -1.42 -9.91 25.49
N ALA A 20 -1.18 -9.81 26.80
CA ALA A 20 0.14 -10.04 27.38
C ALA A 20 0.76 -11.40 27.01
N PRO A 21 0.01 -12.51 26.96
CA PRO A 21 0.56 -13.81 26.53
C PRO A 21 1.02 -13.86 25.07
N LEU A 22 0.63 -12.89 24.24
CA LEU A 22 0.99 -12.79 22.82
C LEU A 22 2.13 -11.79 22.58
N ARG A 23 2.65 -11.15 23.62
CA ARG A 23 3.67 -10.09 23.51
C ARG A 23 4.87 -10.56 22.66
N ASP A 24 5.45 -11.70 23.00
CA ASP A 24 6.66 -12.20 22.33
C ASP A 24 6.38 -12.61 20.88
N ASP A 25 5.19 -13.17 20.60
CA ASP A 25 4.75 -13.51 19.25
C ASP A 25 4.74 -12.24 18.35
N PHE A 26 4.37 -11.07 18.89
CA PHE A 26 4.44 -9.78 18.18
C PHE A 26 5.86 -9.20 18.09
N HIS A 27 6.69 -9.33 19.12
CA HIS A 27 8.06 -8.82 19.10
C HIS A 27 8.95 -9.59 18.10
N LEU A 28 8.68 -10.89 17.94
CA LEU A 28 9.39 -11.76 17.00
C LEU A 28 8.73 -11.82 15.62
N LEU A 29 7.72 -10.97 15.38
CA LEU A 29 6.94 -11.01 14.16
C LEU A 29 7.78 -10.94 12.87
N PRO A 30 8.83 -10.10 12.72
CA PRO A 30 9.64 -10.06 11.50
C PRO A 30 10.35 -11.38 11.14
N TRP A 31 10.49 -12.27 12.12
CA TRP A 31 11.23 -13.53 12.01
C TRP A 31 10.30 -14.75 12.08
N ALA A 32 8.98 -14.52 12.10
CA ALA A 32 7.99 -15.57 12.23
C ALA A 32 7.78 -16.31 10.90
N ASP A 33 7.91 -17.64 10.93
CA ASP A 33 7.56 -18.47 9.79
C ASP A 33 6.03 -18.51 9.55
N LYS A 34 5.61 -19.07 8.40
CA LYS A 34 4.19 -19.17 8.03
C LYS A 34 3.33 -19.89 9.08
N LYS A 35 3.89 -20.85 9.83
CA LYS A 35 3.18 -21.62 10.86
C LYS A 35 2.96 -20.77 12.12
N ARG A 36 3.96 -20.00 12.54
CA ARG A 36 3.87 -19.03 13.64
C ARG A 36 2.86 -17.93 13.32
N LEU A 37 2.88 -17.38 12.11
CA LEU A 37 1.89 -16.38 11.67
C LEU A 37 0.45 -16.89 11.74
N LYS A 38 0.20 -18.12 11.25
CA LYS A 38 -1.11 -18.78 11.34
C LYS A 38 -1.54 -19.01 12.79
N ARG A 39 -0.62 -19.53 13.62
CA ARG A 39 -0.89 -19.78 15.05
C ARG A 39 -1.25 -18.49 15.79
N LEU A 40 -0.52 -17.40 15.56
CA LEU A 40 -0.83 -16.11 16.17
C LEU A 40 -2.20 -15.59 15.74
N ALA A 41 -2.52 -15.68 14.44
CA ALA A 41 -3.84 -15.30 13.93
C ALA A 41 -4.98 -16.11 14.57
N TYR A 42 -4.79 -17.42 14.72
CA TYR A 42 -5.74 -18.31 15.37
C TYR A 42 -5.93 -17.96 16.85
N LYS A 43 -4.83 -17.76 17.59
CA LYS A 43 -4.87 -17.34 19.01
C LYS A 43 -5.65 -16.03 19.18
N LEU A 44 -5.40 -15.03 18.34
CA LEU A 44 -6.12 -13.76 18.39
C LEU A 44 -7.60 -13.92 18.09
N ALA A 45 -7.94 -14.65 17.02
CA ALA A 45 -9.34 -14.88 16.65
C ALA A 45 -10.13 -15.52 17.80
N ASN A 46 -9.57 -16.55 18.43
CA ASN A 46 -10.19 -17.22 19.56
C ASN A 46 -10.27 -16.33 20.80
N LEU A 47 -9.22 -15.57 21.10
CA LEU A 47 -9.22 -14.62 22.21
C LEU A 47 -10.33 -13.56 22.02
N MET A 48 -10.42 -12.95 20.83
CA MET A 48 -11.47 -11.98 20.54
C MET A 48 -12.87 -12.60 20.64
N LYS A 49 -13.02 -13.86 20.22
CA LYS A 49 -14.28 -14.60 20.35
C LYS A 49 -14.64 -14.84 21.82
N SER A 50 -13.72 -15.37 22.63
CA SER A 50 -13.99 -15.68 24.04
C SER A 50 -14.28 -14.43 24.85
N GLU A 51 -13.50 -13.37 24.64
CA GLU A 51 -13.68 -12.10 25.34
C GLU A 51 -14.99 -11.41 24.92
N PHE A 52 -15.36 -11.46 23.64
CA PHE A 52 -16.64 -10.93 23.20
C PHE A 52 -17.81 -11.65 23.88
N MET A 53 -17.83 -12.99 23.87
CA MET A 53 -18.91 -13.77 24.48
C MET A 53 -19.01 -13.47 25.99
N ARG A 54 -17.88 -13.46 26.70
CA ARG A 54 -17.86 -13.16 28.15
C ARG A 54 -18.46 -11.80 28.47
N GLU A 55 -18.04 -10.75 27.77
CA GLU A 55 -18.54 -9.39 28.02
C GLU A 55 -19.99 -9.23 27.57
N PHE A 56 -20.39 -9.88 26.48
CA PHE A 56 -21.78 -9.89 26.03
C PHE A 56 -22.69 -10.52 27.09
N ASP A 57 -22.37 -11.75 27.52
CA ASP A 57 -23.17 -12.50 28.50
C ASP A 57 -23.30 -11.72 29.82
N PHE A 58 -22.20 -11.14 30.29
CA PHE A 58 -22.17 -10.33 31.51
C PHE A 58 -23.06 -9.09 31.44
N GLN A 59 -23.06 -8.37 30.31
CA GLN A 59 -23.93 -7.19 30.16
C GLN A 59 -25.38 -7.59 29.95
N TYR A 60 -25.62 -8.67 29.20
CA TYR A 60 -26.96 -9.14 28.92
C TYR A 60 -27.66 -9.64 30.18
N GLU A 61 -26.96 -10.36 31.06
CA GLU A 61 -27.50 -10.78 32.36
C GLU A 61 -28.00 -9.61 33.22
N LYS A 62 -27.38 -8.43 33.08
CA LYS A 62 -27.71 -7.23 33.86
C LYS A 62 -28.75 -6.34 33.23
N THR A 63 -28.79 -6.28 31.90
CA THR A 63 -29.57 -5.28 31.16
C THR A 63 -30.73 -5.89 30.37
N ALA A 64 -30.65 -7.19 30.03
CA ALA A 64 -31.50 -7.86 29.05
C ALA A 64 -31.57 -7.15 27.68
N ASP A 65 -30.64 -6.24 27.39
CA ASP A 65 -30.57 -5.46 26.16
C ASP A 65 -29.50 -6.04 25.24
N VAL A 66 -29.95 -6.66 24.15
CA VAL A 66 -29.08 -7.29 23.15
C VAL A 66 -28.23 -6.27 22.40
N GLU A 67 -28.77 -5.11 22.06
CA GLU A 67 -28.07 -4.09 21.29
C GLU A 67 -26.97 -3.46 22.13
N PHE A 68 -27.32 -3.02 23.35
CA PHE A 68 -26.36 -2.50 24.30
C PHE A 68 -25.24 -3.51 24.59
N SER A 69 -25.60 -4.76 24.89
CA SER A 69 -24.61 -5.81 25.21
C SER A 69 -23.68 -6.08 24.03
N THR A 70 -24.20 -6.08 22.80
CA THR A 70 -23.41 -6.22 21.57
C THR A 70 -22.41 -5.08 21.40
N LEU A 71 -22.87 -3.84 21.52
CA LEU A 71 -22.05 -2.65 21.35
C LEU A 71 -20.95 -2.59 22.42
N TYR A 72 -21.31 -2.85 23.67
CA TYR A 72 -20.35 -2.87 24.78
C TYR A 72 -19.28 -3.94 24.58
N ALA A 73 -19.68 -5.19 24.29
CA ALA A 73 -18.76 -6.30 24.08
C ALA A 73 -17.83 -6.06 22.88
N TYR A 74 -18.36 -5.52 21.78
CA TYR A 74 -17.55 -5.08 20.66
C TYR A 74 -16.54 -4.00 21.08
N GLY A 75 -17.00 -2.96 21.78
CA GLY A 75 -16.17 -1.88 22.28
C GLY A 75 -15.02 -2.37 23.14
N PHE A 76 -15.29 -3.32 24.02
CA PHE A 76 -14.28 -3.97 24.85
C PHE A 76 -13.20 -4.63 23.99
N ILE A 77 -13.55 -5.58 23.12
CA ILE A 77 -12.55 -6.31 22.33
C ILE A 77 -11.83 -5.40 21.32
N ALA A 78 -12.54 -4.45 20.71
CA ALA A 78 -12.01 -3.52 19.74
C ALA A 78 -10.98 -2.58 20.38
N SER A 79 -11.28 -2.05 21.58
CA SER A 79 -10.37 -1.20 22.32
C SER A 79 -9.03 -1.89 22.58
N LYS A 80 -9.05 -3.18 22.98
CA LYS A 80 -7.83 -3.94 23.25
C LYS A 80 -7.06 -4.22 21.96
N ALA A 81 -7.78 -4.59 20.90
CA ALA A 81 -7.19 -4.86 19.59
C ALA A 81 -6.48 -3.63 18.99
N THR A 82 -6.91 -2.40 19.31
CA THR A 82 -6.22 -1.18 18.86
C THR A 82 -4.78 -1.06 19.37
N ALA A 83 -4.45 -1.70 20.50
CA ALA A 83 -3.10 -1.71 21.05
C ALA A 83 -2.09 -2.42 20.13
N LEU A 84 -2.57 -3.24 19.18
CA LEU A 84 -1.73 -3.96 18.22
C LEU A 84 -1.30 -3.11 17.00
N ASN A 85 -1.59 -1.81 16.99
CA ASN A 85 -1.34 -0.91 15.85
C ASN A 85 -2.00 -1.40 14.55
N ILE A 86 -3.16 -2.07 14.69
CA ILE A 86 -3.98 -2.57 13.58
C ILE A 86 -5.27 -1.76 13.55
N ALA A 87 -5.61 -1.22 12.37
CA ALA A 87 -6.89 -0.54 12.18
C ALA A 87 -8.06 -1.53 12.33
N ILE A 88 -8.88 -1.28 13.35
CA ILE A 88 -10.03 -2.11 13.75
C ILE A 88 -11.30 -1.60 13.03
N PRO A 89 -12.06 -2.50 12.37
CA PRO A 89 -13.28 -2.10 11.66
C PRO A 89 -14.32 -1.58 12.65
N GLY A 90 -14.99 -0.46 12.32
CA GLY A 90 -16.05 0.14 13.14
C GLY A 90 -15.56 1.04 14.29
N TRP A 91 -14.26 1.03 14.62
CA TRP A 91 -13.76 1.64 15.86
C TRP A 91 -14.00 3.15 15.95
N SER A 92 -13.77 3.91 14.87
CA SER A 92 -14.03 5.37 14.86
C SER A 92 -15.51 5.67 15.12
N ARG A 93 -16.41 4.94 14.46
CA ARG A 93 -17.85 5.14 14.62
C ARG A 93 -18.32 4.78 16.02
N TYR A 94 -17.73 3.76 16.63
CA TYR A 94 -17.98 3.40 18.03
C TYR A 94 -17.55 4.52 18.97
N CYS A 95 -16.34 5.06 18.80
CA CYS A 95 -15.88 6.21 19.59
C CYS A 95 -16.71 7.48 19.39
N GLU A 96 -17.35 7.62 18.24
CA GLU A 96 -18.28 8.73 17.92
C GLU A 96 -19.72 8.44 18.35
N GLU A 97 -20.00 7.29 18.97
CA GLU A 97 -21.35 6.86 19.38
C GLU A 97 -22.34 6.77 18.20
N LYS A 98 -21.84 6.40 17.01
CA LYS A 98 -22.60 6.28 15.75
C LYS A 98 -22.54 4.87 15.15
N LEU A 99 -22.12 3.88 15.92
CA LEU A 99 -22.04 2.50 15.46
C LEU A 99 -23.30 1.76 15.91
N GLU A 100 -24.01 1.17 14.95
CA GLU A 100 -25.20 0.36 15.24
C GLU A 100 -24.80 -1.08 15.60
N ALA A 101 -25.66 -1.78 16.36
CA ALA A 101 -25.39 -3.14 16.82
C ALA A 101 -25.14 -4.12 15.65
N GLU A 102 -25.89 -4.01 14.55
CA GLU A 102 -25.68 -4.84 13.36
C GLU A 102 -24.30 -4.58 12.70
N GLU A 103 -23.88 -3.32 12.62
CA GLU A 103 -22.55 -2.96 12.10
C GLU A 103 -21.44 -3.48 13.03
N ALA A 104 -21.67 -3.42 14.35
CA ALA A 104 -20.77 -4.00 15.33
C ALA A 104 -20.63 -5.51 15.15
N LEU A 105 -21.71 -6.27 14.95
CA LEU A 105 -21.63 -7.71 14.68
C LEU A 105 -20.81 -8.04 13.42
N ARG A 106 -20.96 -7.26 12.34
CA ARG A 106 -20.13 -7.41 11.12
C ARG A 106 -18.65 -7.14 11.41
N ALA A 107 -18.34 -6.21 12.30
CA ALA A 107 -16.99 -5.93 12.74
C ALA A 107 -16.44 -7.04 13.65
N VAL A 108 -17.24 -7.56 14.59
CA VAL A 108 -16.92 -8.70 15.45
C VAL A 108 -16.60 -9.93 14.61
N ALA A 109 -17.38 -10.24 13.57
CA ALA A 109 -17.12 -11.37 12.67
C ALA A 109 -15.72 -11.30 12.03
N ARG A 110 -15.19 -10.09 11.76
CA ARG A 110 -13.81 -9.92 11.30
C ARG A 110 -12.80 -10.16 12.42
N LEU A 111 -13.06 -9.66 13.63
CA LEU A 111 -12.17 -9.87 14.79
C LEU A 111 -12.15 -11.31 15.29
N GLN A 112 -13.18 -12.10 14.98
CA GLN A 112 -13.22 -13.54 15.27
C GLN A 112 -12.69 -14.39 14.09
N SER A 113 -12.31 -13.76 12.97
CA SER A 113 -11.84 -14.47 11.78
C SER A 113 -10.32 -14.64 11.80
N GLU A 114 -9.85 -15.88 11.87
CA GLU A 114 -8.42 -16.21 11.69
C GLU A 114 -7.89 -15.67 10.36
N LYS A 115 -8.66 -15.85 9.27
CA LYS A 115 -8.27 -15.41 7.93
C LYS A 115 -8.04 -13.89 7.88
N TRP A 116 -8.89 -13.12 8.57
CA TRP A 116 -8.74 -11.67 8.64
C TRP A 116 -7.48 -11.27 9.41
N TRP A 117 -7.25 -11.85 10.59
CA TRP A 117 -6.03 -11.61 11.38
C TRP A 117 -4.77 -12.00 10.63
N LEU A 118 -4.75 -13.18 10.00
CA LEU A 118 -3.61 -13.65 9.22
C LEU A 118 -3.26 -12.67 8.10
N GLY A 119 -4.25 -12.12 7.41
CA GLY A 119 -4.04 -11.10 6.38
C GLY A 119 -3.42 -9.81 6.93
N LYS A 120 -3.83 -9.37 8.14
CA LYS A 120 -3.27 -8.18 8.81
C LYS A 120 -1.85 -8.41 9.29
N ILE A 121 -1.62 -9.52 10.01
CA ILE A 121 -0.34 -9.90 10.59
C ILE A 121 0.69 -10.12 9.50
N ARG A 122 0.35 -10.88 8.44
CA ARG A 122 1.27 -11.12 7.32
C ARG A 122 1.69 -9.81 6.66
N ARG A 123 0.76 -8.89 6.44
CA ARG A 123 1.10 -7.57 5.88
C ARG A 123 2.07 -6.80 6.79
N ILE A 124 1.89 -6.85 8.10
CA ILE A 124 2.81 -6.20 9.05
C ILE A 124 4.17 -6.89 9.01
N HIS A 125 4.21 -8.23 9.12
CA HIS A 125 5.43 -9.04 8.96
C HIS A 125 6.22 -8.62 7.71
N ASP A 126 5.59 -8.65 6.54
CA ASP A 126 6.25 -8.39 5.26
C ASP A 126 6.77 -6.94 5.19
N CYS A 127 5.94 -5.97 5.58
CA CYS A 127 6.31 -4.56 5.57
C CYS A 127 7.41 -4.23 6.59
N TRP A 128 7.38 -4.86 7.76
CA TRP A 128 8.34 -4.60 8.84
C TRP A 128 9.69 -5.21 8.47
N ARG A 129 9.70 -6.47 8.04
CA ARG A 129 10.93 -7.15 7.65
C ARG A 129 11.62 -6.44 6.49
N GLU A 130 10.89 -6.03 5.45
CA GLU A 130 11.49 -5.28 4.34
C GLU A 130 12.03 -3.92 4.81
N HIS A 131 11.33 -3.22 5.69
CA HIS A 131 11.80 -1.95 6.22
C HIS A 131 13.07 -2.11 7.09
N LEU A 132 13.20 -3.22 7.83
CA LEU A 132 14.44 -3.56 8.53
C LEU A 132 15.59 -3.81 7.55
N MET A 133 15.34 -4.50 6.43
CA MET A 133 16.34 -4.74 5.39
C MET A 133 16.81 -3.43 4.74
N ILE A 134 15.88 -2.52 4.45
CA ILE A 134 16.18 -1.16 3.95
C ILE A 134 17.03 -0.39 4.97
N ALA A 135 16.62 -0.38 6.23
CA ALA A 135 17.30 0.36 7.30
C ALA A 135 18.71 -0.18 7.59
N ALA A 136 18.92 -1.49 7.45
CA ALA A 136 20.21 -2.14 7.59
C ALA A 136 21.14 -1.92 6.38
N GLY A 137 20.60 -1.51 5.22
CA GLY A 137 21.35 -1.26 3.99
C GLY A 137 21.41 -2.43 3.01
N TYR A 138 20.60 -3.48 3.23
CA TYR A 138 20.49 -4.62 2.31
C TYR A 138 19.71 -4.27 1.04
N VAL A 139 18.96 -3.16 1.04
CA VAL A 139 18.30 -2.61 -0.15
C VAL A 139 19.05 -1.37 -0.59
N SER A 140 19.83 -1.50 -1.67
CA SER A 140 20.64 -0.44 -2.23
C SER A 140 21.12 -0.82 -3.63
N LYS A 141 21.72 0.13 -4.34
CA LYS A 141 22.28 -0.13 -5.67
C LYS A 141 23.37 -1.22 -5.67
N VAL A 142 24.13 -1.34 -4.58
CA VAL A 142 25.29 -2.26 -4.49
C VAL A 142 24.96 -3.61 -3.86
N ALA A 143 23.89 -3.69 -3.06
CA ALA A 143 23.46 -4.91 -2.40
C ALA A 143 22.35 -5.60 -3.21
N SER A 144 21.10 -5.17 -3.03
CA SER A 144 19.96 -5.62 -3.82
C SER A 144 19.09 -4.41 -4.16
N PRO A 145 18.97 -4.01 -5.44
CA PRO A 145 18.15 -2.86 -5.80
C PRO A 145 16.67 -3.18 -5.66
N TYR A 146 15.88 -2.15 -5.32
CA TYR A 146 14.41 -2.16 -5.28
C TYR A 146 13.77 -2.91 -4.11
N CYS A 147 14.25 -4.11 -3.78
CA CYS A 147 13.78 -4.89 -2.64
C CYS A 147 14.89 -5.82 -2.11
N SER A 148 14.70 -6.35 -0.91
CA SER A 148 15.64 -7.33 -0.35
C SER A 148 15.57 -8.70 -1.04
N ASP A 149 16.69 -9.43 -1.04
CA ASP A 149 16.75 -10.81 -1.57
C ASP A 149 15.73 -11.77 -0.93
N PRO A 150 15.50 -11.77 0.40
CA PRO A 150 14.43 -12.56 1.01
C PRO A 150 13.03 -12.19 0.50
N CYS A 151 12.74 -10.90 0.31
CA CYS A 151 11.46 -10.44 -0.25
C CYS A 151 11.27 -10.99 -1.67
N PHE A 152 12.31 -10.90 -2.51
CA PHE A 152 12.26 -11.39 -3.88
C PHE A 152 12.05 -12.92 -3.95
N LYS A 153 12.81 -13.69 -3.17
CA LYS A 153 12.68 -15.16 -3.10
C LYS A 153 11.29 -15.60 -2.65
N GLU A 154 10.72 -14.93 -1.66
CA GLU A 154 9.36 -15.24 -1.21
C GLU A 154 8.31 -14.91 -2.26
N TRP A 155 8.49 -13.80 -2.98
CA TRP A 155 7.61 -13.45 -4.08
C TRP A 155 7.66 -14.50 -5.21
N ILE A 156 8.85 -15.00 -5.57
CA ILE A 156 9.00 -16.10 -6.55
C ILE A 156 8.29 -17.36 -6.05
N ALA A 157 8.54 -17.76 -4.79
CA ALA A 157 7.91 -18.93 -4.21
C ALA A 157 6.37 -18.81 -4.18
N GLN A 158 5.85 -17.62 -3.89
CA GLN A 158 4.42 -17.34 -3.92
C GLN A 158 3.85 -17.40 -5.34
N LYS A 159 4.57 -16.88 -6.34
CA LYS A 159 4.16 -16.98 -7.75
C LYS A 159 4.11 -18.43 -8.21
N LYS A 160 5.12 -19.24 -7.88
CA LYS A 160 5.15 -20.68 -8.17
C LYS A 160 3.97 -21.41 -7.51
N ALA A 161 3.76 -21.23 -6.21
CA ALA A 161 2.66 -21.88 -5.48
C ALA A 161 1.28 -21.47 -6.02
N ASN A 162 1.10 -20.20 -6.41
CA ASN A 162 -0.14 -19.75 -7.03
C ASN A 162 -0.36 -20.41 -8.40
N PHE A 163 0.69 -20.53 -9.21
CA PHE A 163 0.61 -21.17 -10.52
C PHE A 163 0.25 -22.66 -10.38
N GLU A 164 0.92 -23.39 -9.49
CA GLU A 164 0.62 -24.80 -9.18
C GLU A 164 -0.83 -24.96 -8.69
N TYR A 165 -1.33 -24.06 -7.85
CA TYR A 165 -2.72 -24.06 -7.41
C TYR A 165 -3.69 -23.88 -8.58
N LEU A 166 -3.46 -22.90 -9.47
CA LEU A 166 -4.32 -22.66 -10.63
C LEU A 166 -4.32 -23.83 -11.60
N GLN A 167 -3.17 -24.48 -11.78
CA GLN A 167 -3.02 -25.65 -12.63
C GLN A 167 -3.77 -26.87 -12.09
N ALA A 168 -3.88 -27.01 -10.77
CA ALA A 168 -4.54 -28.12 -10.10
C ALA A 168 -6.06 -27.92 -9.91
N MET A 169 -6.64 -26.82 -10.40
CA MET A 169 -8.03 -26.44 -10.15
C MET A 169 -8.83 -26.34 -11.46
N GLU A 170 -10.09 -26.73 -11.37
CA GLU A 170 -11.10 -26.59 -12.42
C GLU A 170 -12.27 -25.75 -11.92
N LEU A 171 -12.96 -25.11 -12.85
CA LEU A 171 -14.25 -24.47 -12.63
C LEU A 171 -15.34 -25.43 -13.11
N GLU A 172 -16.39 -25.60 -12.32
CA GLU A 172 -17.57 -26.38 -12.66
C GLU A 172 -18.78 -25.46 -12.70
N ASP A 173 -19.52 -25.49 -13.81
CA ASP A 173 -20.83 -24.86 -13.93
C ASP A 173 -21.85 -25.70 -13.14
N GLN A 174 -22.55 -25.08 -12.20
CA GLN A 174 -23.46 -25.79 -11.29
C GLN A 174 -24.74 -26.30 -11.98
N ASP A 175 -25.15 -25.68 -13.09
CA ASP A 175 -26.38 -25.99 -13.79
C ASP A 175 -26.15 -27.03 -14.90
N THR A 176 -25.02 -26.93 -15.61
CA THR A 176 -24.69 -27.81 -16.75
C THR A 176 -23.70 -28.93 -16.40
N GLY A 177 -22.93 -28.78 -15.31
CA GLY A 177 -21.84 -29.68 -14.94
C GLY A 177 -20.60 -29.55 -15.83
N GLU A 178 -20.55 -28.58 -16.75
CA GLU A 178 -19.39 -28.35 -17.61
C GLU A 178 -18.17 -27.96 -16.78
N ARG A 179 -17.02 -28.58 -17.06
CA ARG A 179 -15.75 -28.29 -16.39
C ARG A 179 -14.77 -27.61 -17.33
N THR A 180 -14.10 -26.58 -16.83
CA THR A 180 -12.99 -25.94 -17.55
C THR A 180 -11.81 -25.67 -16.62
N SER A 181 -10.59 -25.80 -17.15
CA SER A 181 -9.35 -25.42 -16.47
C SER A 181 -9.42 -23.98 -15.92
N LEU A 182 -9.17 -23.82 -14.61
CA LEU A 182 -9.08 -22.50 -13.99
C LEU A 182 -7.90 -21.71 -14.55
N LEU A 183 -6.78 -22.39 -14.81
CA LEU A 183 -5.59 -21.78 -15.39
C LEU A 183 -5.89 -21.14 -16.74
N ASP A 184 -6.63 -21.82 -17.62
CA ASP A 184 -6.92 -21.31 -18.96
C ASP A 184 -7.77 -20.04 -18.91
N LYS A 185 -8.77 -20.01 -18.02
CA LYS A 185 -9.58 -18.79 -17.80
C LYS A 185 -8.75 -17.64 -17.23
N VAL A 186 -7.83 -17.92 -16.30
CA VAL A 186 -6.91 -16.90 -15.77
C VAL A 186 -5.99 -16.37 -16.87
N MET A 187 -5.42 -17.26 -17.68
CA MET A 187 -4.50 -16.90 -18.76
C MET A 187 -5.17 -16.14 -19.91
N GLY A 188 -6.47 -16.40 -20.15
CA GLY A 188 -7.29 -15.69 -21.14
C GLY A 188 -7.89 -14.37 -20.65
N SER A 189 -7.79 -14.04 -19.36
CA SER A 189 -8.39 -12.82 -18.78
C SER A 189 -7.34 -11.74 -18.46
N THR A 190 -7.80 -10.61 -17.89
CA THR A 190 -6.93 -9.54 -17.36
C THR A 190 -6.15 -9.95 -16.10
N SER A 191 -6.43 -11.14 -15.54
CA SER A 191 -5.60 -11.73 -14.48
C SER A 191 -4.20 -12.11 -14.99
N ASN A 192 -4.05 -12.34 -16.29
CA ASN A 192 -2.76 -12.50 -16.94
C ASN A 192 -2.06 -11.14 -17.10
N PRO A 193 -0.88 -10.93 -16.48
CA PRO A 193 -0.16 -9.66 -16.57
C PRO A 193 0.16 -9.21 -18.00
N LYS A 194 0.33 -10.15 -18.94
CA LYS A 194 0.55 -9.82 -20.36
C LYS A 194 -0.68 -9.17 -20.98
N ASN A 195 -1.87 -9.71 -20.72
CA ASN A 195 -3.13 -9.16 -21.22
C ASN A 195 -3.44 -7.82 -20.55
N ALA A 196 -3.27 -7.73 -19.22
CA ALA A 196 -3.45 -6.48 -18.48
C ALA A 196 -2.52 -5.37 -18.99
N ARG A 197 -1.26 -5.70 -19.31
CA ARG A 197 -0.32 -4.76 -19.93
C ARG A 197 -0.78 -4.35 -21.31
N ALA A 198 -1.21 -5.29 -22.17
CA ALA A 198 -1.71 -4.97 -23.50
C ALA A 198 -2.92 -4.02 -23.45
N GLU A 199 -3.90 -4.29 -22.59
CA GLU A 199 -5.06 -3.42 -22.38
C GLU A 199 -4.65 -2.03 -21.88
N LEU A 200 -3.72 -1.95 -20.94
CA LEU A 200 -3.22 -0.68 -20.44
C LEU A 200 -2.56 0.14 -21.56
N MET A 201 -1.77 -0.51 -22.42
CA MET A 201 -1.13 0.13 -23.56
C MET A 201 -2.15 0.65 -24.58
N VAL A 202 -3.20 -0.14 -24.88
CA VAL A 202 -4.31 0.30 -25.77
C VAL A 202 -5.03 1.51 -25.17
N ARG A 203 -5.32 1.48 -23.86
CA ARG A 203 -5.97 2.61 -23.17
C ARG A 203 -5.10 3.87 -23.20
N MET A 204 -3.80 3.73 -22.99
CA MET A 204 -2.86 4.85 -23.07
C MET A 204 -2.85 5.47 -24.46
N ARG A 205 -2.85 4.62 -25.50
CA ARG A 205 -2.91 5.11 -26.88
C ARG A 205 -4.21 5.87 -27.14
N GLY A 206 -5.36 5.35 -26.73
CA GLY A 206 -6.64 6.05 -26.91
C GLY A 206 -6.70 7.39 -26.15
N PHE A 207 -6.08 7.48 -24.97
CA PHE A 207 -5.97 8.74 -24.22
C PHE A 207 -5.09 9.77 -24.94
N GLU A 208 -4.00 9.29 -25.57
CA GLU A 208 -3.13 10.13 -26.39
C GLU A 208 -3.85 10.64 -27.64
N ASP A 209 -4.57 9.78 -28.37
CA ASP A 209 -5.33 10.19 -29.57
C ASP A 209 -6.41 11.23 -29.21
N MET A 210 -7.17 11.01 -28.13
CA MET A 210 -8.15 11.98 -27.61
C MET A 210 -7.49 13.30 -27.19
N ALA A 211 -6.32 13.26 -26.54
CA ALA A 211 -5.61 14.48 -26.17
C ALA A 211 -5.21 15.31 -27.40
N LYS A 212 -4.78 14.65 -28.48
CA LYS A 212 -4.46 15.31 -29.75
C LYS A 212 -5.68 15.95 -30.40
N GLU A 213 -6.81 15.23 -30.44
CA GLU A 213 -8.08 15.77 -30.97
C GLU A 213 -8.54 17.01 -30.19
N MET A 214 -8.30 17.03 -28.88
CA MET A 214 -8.60 18.16 -28.00
C MET A 214 -7.56 19.30 -28.04
N GLY A 215 -6.49 19.18 -28.83
CA GLY A 215 -5.40 20.16 -28.90
C GLY A 215 -4.58 20.27 -27.61
N LEU A 216 -4.58 19.23 -26.77
CA LEU A 216 -3.82 19.19 -25.52
C LEU A 216 -2.36 18.78 -25.77
N VAL A 217 -1.48 19.14 -24.84
CA VAL A 217 -0.07 18.77 -24.87
C VAL A 217 0.25 17.78 -23.75
N GLY A 218 1.08 16.79 -24.08
CA GLY A 218 1.57 15.80 -23.15
C GLY A 218 2.77 16.31 -22.35
N MET A 219 2.71 16.16 -21.03
CA MET A 219 3.77 16.52 -20.11
C MET A 219 4.17 15.30 -19.28
N PHE A 220 5.46 14.98 -19.29
CA PHE A 220 6.04 13.94 -18.46
C PHE A 220 6.66 14.56 -17.21
N TYR A 221 6.08 14.27 -16.05
CA TYR A 221 6.54 14.75 -14.76
C TYR A 221 7.12 13.61 -13.94
N THR A 222 8.25 13.85 -13.29
CA THR A 222 8.77 12.94 -12.26
C THR A 222 8.72 13.63 -10.91
N LEU A 223 8.17 12.94 -9.91
CA LEU A 223 8.14 13.41 -8.52
C LEU A 223 8.92 12.44 -7.64
N THR A 224 9.97 12.97 -7.00
CA THR A 224 10.82 12.24 -6.06
C THR A 224 10.60 12.75 -4.63
N ALA A 225 10.93 11.94 -3.63
CA ALA A 225 10.84 12.33 -2.23
C ALA A 225 12.10 13.07 -1.75
N PRO A 226 12.04 13.85 -0.65
CA PRO A 226 13.22 14.42 -0.01
C PRO A 226 14.27 13.38 0.41
N SER A 227 15.53 13.80 0.55
CA SER A 227 16.64 12.92 0.94
C SER A 227 16.36 12.15 2.24
N ARG A 228 15.62 12.72 3.20
CA ARG A 228 15.22 12.04 4.45
C ARG A 228 14.38 10.77 4.25
N TYR A 229 13.80 10.56 3.07
CA TYR A 229 13.07 9.34 2.72
C TYR A 229 13.96 8.26 2.10
N HIS A 230 15.19 8.61 1.70
CA HIS A 230 16.10 7.72 1.01
C HIS A 230 17.13 7.11 1.97
N SER A 231 17.21 5.79 2.04
CA SER A 231 18.05 5.08 3.02
C SER A 231 19.54 5.08 2.65
N SER A 232 19.83 5.15 1.35
CA SER A 232 21.18 5.08 0.78
C SER A 232 21.38 6.05 -0.40
N HIS A 233 22.64 6.36 -0.70
CA HIS A 233 23.00 7.22 -1.81
C HIS A 233 23.10 6.44 -3.13
N VAL A 234 22.50 6.99 -4.20
CA VAL A 234 22.43 6.33 -5.52
C VAL A 234 23.77 5.97 -6.15
N LYS A 235 24.82 6.78 -5.94
CA LYS A 235 26.13 6.55 -6.59
C LYS A 235 26.94 5.47 -5.88
N SER A 236 26.95 5.47 -4.54
CA SER A 236 27.85 4.66 -3.74
C SER A 236 27.17 3.50 -3.00
N GLY A 237 25.84 3.51 -2.88
CA GLY A 237 25.09 2.59 -2.01
C GLY A 237 25.35 2.80 -0.51
N LYS A 238 26.19 3.79 -0.14
CA LYS A 238 26.46 4.13 1.26
C LYS A 238 25.20 4.65 1.94
N ARG A 239 25.11 4.40 3.24
CA ARG A 239 24.02 4.90 4.09
C ARG A 239 23.92 6.42 3.99
N ASN A 240 22.71 6.93 3.88
CA ASN A 240 22.42 8.36 3.84
C ASN A 240 22.07 8.88 5.23
N ASP A 241 22.93 9.68 5.87
CA ASP A 241 22.74 10.14 7.26
C ASP A 241 21.51 11.05 7.47
N LYS A 242 20.94 11.58 6.38
CA LYS A 242 19.69 12.33 6.41
C LYS A 242 18.46 11.44 6.54
N TYR A 243 18.57 10.14 6.26
CA TYR A 243 17.44 9.21 6.36
C TYR A 243 16.77 9.27 7.74
N ARG A 244 15.43 9.34 7.76
CA ARG A 244 14.61 9.40 8.97
C ARG A 244 13.62 8.25 9.02
N ASP A 245 14.11 7.05 8.71
CA ASP A 245 13.40 5.77 8.94
C ASP A 245 12.02 5.71 8.26
N ALA A 246 11.89 6.37 7.11
CA ALA A 246 10.64 6.40 6.37
C ALA A 246 10.47 5.13 5.53
N SER A 247 9.44 4.35 5.83
CA SER A 247 9.04 3.18 5.03
C SER A 247 8.58 3.59 3.62
N PRO A 248 8.65 2.67 2.63
CA PRO A 248 8.07 2.90 1.31
C PRO A 248 6.59 3.33 1.34
N ARG A 249 5.81 2.83 2.32
CA ARG A 249 4.40 3.23 2.50
C ARG A 249 4.25 4.66 3.01
N GLN A 250 5.12 5.13 3.90
CA GLN A 250 5.13 6.53 4.34
C GLN A 250 5.56 7.46 3.20
N THR A 251 6.56 7.08 2.41
CA THR A 251 6.96 7.83 1.22
C THR A 251 5.81 7.91 0.21
N GLN A 252 5.11 6.80 -0.06
CA GLN A 252 3.94 6.81 -0.94
C GLN A 252 2.83 7.74 -0.43
N LYS A 253 2.57 7.76 0.89
CA LYS A 253 1.62 8.71 1.50
C LYS A 253 2.07 10.16 1.32
N TYR A 254 3.36 10.45 1.44
CA TYR A 254 3.92 11.78 1.16
C TYR A 254 3.66 12.20 -0.29
N LEU A 255 3.98 11.35 -1.27
CA LEU A 255 3.76 11.64 -2.69
C LEU A 255 2.27 11.85 -2.99
N CYS A 256 1.38 11.02 -2.43
CA CYS A 256 -0.07 11.22 -2.50
C CYS A 256 -0.50 12.57 -1.92
N LYS A 257 0.09 13.01 -0.82
CA LYS A 257 -0.22 14.30 -0.17
C LYS A 257 0.23 15.48 -1.03
N VAL A 258 1.40 15.39 -1.67
CA VAL A 258 1.86 16.39 -2.65
C VAL A 258 0.86 16.47 -3.80
N TRP A 259 0.51 15.33 -4.41
CA TRP A 259 -0.44 15.28 -5.52
C TRP A 259 -1.84 15.80 -5.15
N ALA A 260 -2.34 15.47 -3.96
CA ALA A 260 -3.63 15.97 -3.50
C ALA A 260 -3.64 17.51 -3.39
N ARG A 261 -2.54 18.11 -2.92
CA ARG A 261 -2.39 19.58 -2.84
C ARG A 261 -2.31 20.22 -4.21
N VAL A 262 -1.57 19.61 -5.14
CA VAL A 262 -1.49 20.05 -6.54
C VAL A 262 -2.86 20.04 -7.18
N ARG A 263 -3.57 18.91 -7.15
CA ARG A 263 -4.93 18.80 -7.70
C ARG A 263 -5.91 19.77 -7.06
N ALA A 264 -5.83 19.97 -5.75
CA ALA A 264 -6.69 20.93 -5.07
C ALA A 264 -6.44 22.37 -5.52
N LYS A 265 -5.17 22.75 -5.76
CA LYS A 265 -4.84 24.07 -6.30
C LYS A 265 -5.28 24.17 -7.76
N TRP A 266 -4.94 23.21 -8.62
CA TRP A 266 -5.39 23.17 -10.02
C TRP A 266 -6.91 23.29 -10.14
N GLY A 267 -7.67 22.56 -9.32
CA GLY A 267 -9.14 22.64 -9.33
C GLY A 267 -9.69 24.01 -8.97
N ARG A 268 -9.05 24.76 -8.05
CA ARG A 268 -9.45 26.14 -7.73
C ARG A 268 -9.13 27.13 -8.85
N GLU A 269 -8.13 26.82 -9.67
CA GLU A 269 -7.68 27.65 -10.79
C GLU A 269 -8.34 27.21 -12.12
N GLY A 270 -9.27 26.26 -12.09
CA GLY A 270 -9.94 25.76 -13.28
C GLY A 270 -9.10 24.85 -14.19
N ILE A 271 -7.87 24.50 -13.79
CA ILE A 271 -6.97 23.64 -14.55
C ILE A 271 -7.46 22.20 -14.49
N ARG A 272 -7.69 21.60 -15.66
CA ARG A 272 -8.07 20.20 -15.79
C ARG A 272 -6.96 19.44 -16.50
N ALA A 273 -6.57 18.31 -15.92
CA ALA A 273 -5.59 17.41 -16.49
C ALA A 273 -6.05 15.96 -16.33
N PHE A 274 -5.71 15.12 -17.29
CA PHE A 274 -5.91 13.68 -17.22
C PHE A 274 -4.65 12.95 -17.69
N GLY A 275 -4.56 11.65 -17.42
CA GLY A 275 -3.44 10.83 -17.85
C GLY A 275 -3.14 9.72 -16.85
N PHE A 276 -1.86 9.37 -16.74
CA PHE A 276 -1.41 8.15 -16.06
C PHE A 276 -0.34 8.45 -15.02
N ARG A 277 -0.31 7.65 -13.97
CA ARG A 277 0.71 7.70 -12.92
C ARG A 277 1.24 6.31 -12.64
N VAL A 278 2.55 6.14 -12.82
CA VAL A 278 3.30 4.93 -12.43
C VAL A 278 4.13 5.25 -11.19
N ALA A 279 4.18 4.31 -10.24
CA ALA A 279 5.09 4.37 -9.11
C ALA A 279 6.18 3.32 -9.31
N GLU A 280 7.45 3.73 -9.25
CA GLU A 280 8.61 2.85 -9.36
C GLU A 280 9.45 2.98 -8.08
N PRO A 281 10.03 1.90 -7.54
CA PRO A 281 11.03 2.02 -6.49
C PRO A 281 12.35 2.57 -7.06
N HIS A 282 12.98 3.49 -6.34
CA HIS A 282 14.40 3.76 -6.55
C HIS A 282 15.25 2.56 -6.09
N HIS A 283 16.54 2.61 -6.38
CA HIS A 283 17.54 1.61 -6.00
C HIS A 283 17.55 1.24 -4.50
N ASP A 284 17.05 2.10 -3.63
CA ASP A 284 16.98 1.92 -2.17
C ASP A 284 15.58 1.53 -1.68
N GLY A 285 14.66 1.21 -2.60
CA GLY A 285 13.26 0.85 -2.32
C GLY A 285 12.32 2.04 -2.15
N THR A 286 12.83 3.28 -2.20
CA THR A 286 12.02 4.49 -2.02
C THR A 286 11.16 4.74 -3.25
N PRO A 287 9.82 4.79 -3.15
CA PRO A 287 8.98 5.04 -4.33
C PRO A 287 9.18 6.46 -4.87
N HIS A 288 9.10 6.59 -6.18
CA HIS A 288 8.96 7.84 -6.91
C HIS A 288 7.89 7.68 -8.00
N TRP A 289 7.35 8.80 -8.47
CA TRP A 289 6.26 8.79 -9.44
C TRP A 289 6.71 9.32 -10.79
N HIS A 290 6.24 8.66 -11.83
CA HIS A 290 6.21 9.18 -13.18
C HIS A 290 4.76 9.45 -13.56
N LEU A 291 4.47 10.66 -14.01
CA LEU A 291 3.15 11.09 -14.43
C LEU A 291 3.22 11.51 -15.89
N LEU A 292 2.38 10.91 -16.71
CA LEU A 292 2.08 11.42 -18.04
C LEU A 292 0.75 12.15 -17.95
N LEU A 293 0.75 13.47 -18.12
CA LEU A 293 -0.44 14.30 -17.99
C LEU A 293 -0.67 15.10 -19.28
N PHE A 294 -1.93 15.18 -19.71
CA PHE A 294 -2.37 16.02 -20.82
C PHE A 294 -3.02 17.29 -20.26
N LEU A 295 -2.55 18.44 -20.71
CA LEU A 295 -3.01 19.77 -20.28
C LEU A 295 -3.24 20.67 -21.49
N ARG A 296 -4.02 21.74 -21.31
CA ARG A 296 -4.13 22.78 -22.32
C ARG A 296 -2.80 23.52 -22.46
N PRO A 297 -2.33 23.84 -23.68
CA PRO A 297 -1.04 24.49 -23.90
C PRO A 297 -0.83 25.73 -23.04
N GLU A 298 -1.84 26.59 -22.93
CA GLU A 298 -1.82 27.84 -22.19
C GLU A 298 -1.73 27.66 -20.67
N GLU A 299 -2.08 26.48 -20.15
CA GLU A 299 -2.06 26.18 -18.72
C GLU A 299 -0.76 25.52 -18.24
N VAL A 300 0.05 25.00 -19.17
CA VAL A 300 1.21 24.15 -18.84
C VAL A 300 2.17 24.84 -17.88
N GLU A 301 2.54 26.09 -18.18
CA GLU A 301 3.54 26.82 -17.39
C GLU A 301 3.06 27.00 -15.95
N PHE A 302 1.84 27.51 -15.78
CA PHE A 302 1.27 27.75 -14.47
C PHE A 302 1.00 26.45 -13.70
N ALA A 303 0.45 25.43 -14.37
CA ALA A 303 0.23 24.11 -13.79
C ALA A 303 1.54 23.49 -13.28
N THR A 304 2.60 23.57 -14.09
CA THR A 304 3.95 23.09 -13.78
C THR A 304 4.55 23.86 -12.60
N ALA A 305 4.40 25.18 -12.57
CA ALA A 305 4.88 26.02 -11.47
C ALA A 305 4.18 25.68 -10.15
N VAL A 306 2.87 25.47 -10.16
CA VAL A 306 2.10 25.01 -9.00
C VAL A 306 2.60 23.65 -8.51
N PHE A 307 2.84 22.71 -9.42
CA PHE A 307 3.38 21.39 -9.07
C PHE A 307 4.75 21.53 -8.41
N ARG A 308 5.68 22.22 -9.08
CA ARG A 308 7.04 22.47 -8.57
C ARG A 308 7.02 23.09 -7.18
N LYS A 309 6.18 24.10 -6.94
CA LYS A 309 6.00 24.73 -5.63
C LYS A 309 5.59 23.74 -4.54
N HIS A 310 4.65 22.83 -4.84
CA HIS A 310 4.21 21.83 -3.87
C HIS A 310 5.23 20.70 -3.67
N ALA A 311 5.94 20.29 -4.72
CA ALA A 311 6.98 19.26 -4.65
C ALA A 311 8.20 19.70 -3.81
N LEU A 312 8.54 20.99 -3.85
CA LEU A 312 9.65 21.59 -3.11
C LEU A 312 9.24 22.12 -1.72
N LYS A 313 7.99 21.96 -1.29
CA LYS A 313 7.52 22.51 -0.01
C LYS A 313 8.22 21.89 1.21
N GLU A 314 8.55 20.60 1.13
CA GLU A 314 9.30 19.89 2.18
C GLU A 314 10.76 19.81 1.75
N ASP A 315 11.69 20.31 2.57
CA ASP A 315 13.15 20.29 2.30
C ASP A 315 13.54 20.78 0.90
N GLY A 316 12.89 21.82 0.36
CA GLY A 316 13.17 22.33 -1.00
C GLY A 316 14.53 23.02 -1.18
N TYR A 317 15.23 23.27 -0.09
CA TYR A 317 16.55 23.92 -0.05
C TYR A 317 17.70 22.92 0.11
N GLU A 318 17.43 21.61 0.18
CA GLU A 318 18.52 20.62 0.25
C GLU A 318 19.30 20.57 -1.08
N PRO A 319 20.61 20.24 -1.06
CA PRO A 319 21.40 20.14 -2.27
C PRO A 319 20.78 19.20 -3.31
N GLY A 320 20.64 19.67 -4.55
CA GLY A 320 20.04 18.93 -5.67
C GLY A 320 18.50 18.89 -5.68
N ALA A 321 17.81 19.48 -4.70
CA ALA A 321 16.34 19.46 -4.67
C ALA A 321 15.71 20.15 -5.89
N GLN A 322 16.22 21.32 -6.28
CA GLN A 322 15.70 22.08 -7.41
C GLN A 322 15.81 21.32 -8.74
N GLU A 323 16.86 20.50 -8.86
CA GLU A 323 17.20 19.72 -10.05
C GLU A 323 16.45 18.37 -10.11
N HIS A 324 16.29 17.70 -8.97
CA HIS A 324 15.87 16.30 -8.93
C HIS A 324 14.52 16.05 -8.29
N ARG A 325 13.99 16.99 -7.48
CA ARG A 325 12.73 16.75 -6.76
C ARG A 325 11.54 16.65 -7.70
N PHE A 326 11.55 17.52 -8.71
CA PHE A 326 10.51 17.59 -9.73
C PHE A 326 11.14 17.90 -11.08
N THR A 327 11.17 16.90 -11.96
CA THR A 327 11.64 17.05 -13.34
C THR A 327 10.46 17.06 -14.29
N VAL A 328 10.63 17.80 -15.39
CA VAL A 328 9.60 18.05 -16.37
C VAL A 328 10.21 17.83 -17.74
N THR A 329 9.55 17.01 -18.54
CA THR A 329 9.90 16.76 -19.94
C THR A 329 8.63 16.90 -20.76
N PRO A 330 8.49 17.95 -21.60
CA PRO A 330 7.44 18.00 -22.61
C PRO A 330 7.55 16.78 -23.52
N ILE A 331 6.42 16.18 -23.87
CA ILE A 331 6.40 15.09 -24.85
C ILE A 331 6.59 15.71 -26.24
N ASP A 332 7.57 15.22 -26.98
CA ASP A 332 7.80 15.59 -28.38
C ASP A 332 7.62 14.35 -29.25
N GLU A 333 6.60 14.40 -30.12
CA GLU A 333 6.21 13.31 -31.01
C GLU A 333 7.34 12.89 -31.96
N LYS A 334 8.33 13.76 -32.22
CA LYS A 334 9.48 13.44 -33.05
C LYS A 334 10.43 12.44 -32.38
N PHE A 335 10.48 12.44 -31.05
CA PHE A 335 11.36 11.55 -30.27
C PHE A 335 10.61 10.37 -29.66
N GLY A 336 9.28 10.38 -29.69
CA GLY A 336 8.43 9.25 -29.33
C GLY A 336 7.01 9.66 -28.94
N SER A 337 6.07 8.73 -29.03
CA SER A 337 4.69 8.94 -28.56
C SER A 337 4.63 9.10 -27.05
N ALA A 338 3.61 9.79 -26.54
CA ALA A 338 3.38 9.92 -25.10
C ALA A 338 3.30 8.54 -24.42
N THR A 339 2.64 7.60 -25.10
CA THR A 339 2.57 6.19 -24.73
C THR A 339 3.97 5.55 -24.67
N GLY A 340 4.85 5.85 -25.63
CA GLY A 340 6.23 5.35 -25.66
C GLY A 340 7.07 5.80 -24.46
N TYR A 341 6.91 7.05 -24.02
CA TYR A 341 7.62 7.59 -22.85
C TYR A 341 7.28 6.83 -21.57
N ILE A 342 6.00 6.54 -21.34
CA ILE A 342 5.57 5.84 -20.12
C ILE A 342 5.72 4.30 -20.22
N ALA A 343 5.73 3.74 -21.44
CA ALA A 343 5.83 2.31 -21.70
C ALA A 343 7.05 1.67 -21.03
N LYS A 344 8.20 2.36 -21.03
CA LYS A 344 9.43 1.91 -20.36
C LYS A 344 9.19 1.63 -18.87
N TYR A 345 8.40 2.47 -18.20
CA TYR A 345 8.14 2.37 -16.77
C TYR A 345 7.09 1.32 -16.44
N ILE A 346 6.15 1.06 -17.36
CA ILE A 346 5.19 -0.04 -17.23
C ILE A 346 5.88 -1.38 -17.40
N SER A 347 6.81 -1.46 -18.35
CA SER A 347 7.48 -2.72 -18.74
C SER A 347 8.50 -3.22 -17.72
N LYS A 348 8.86 -2.40 -16.72
CA LYS A 348 9.71 -2.78 -15.59
C LYS A 348 8.96 -3.50 -14.46
N ASN A 349 7.62 -3.43 -14.45
CA ASN A 349 6.78 -3.99 -13.39
C ASN A 349 6.35 -5.44 -13.65
#